data_AF-A0A956SMX5-F1
#
_entry.id   AF-A0A956SMX5-F1
#
_cell.length_a   1.000
_cell.length_b   1.000
_cell.length_c   1.000
_cell.angle_alpha   90.00
_cell.angle_beta   90.00
_cell.angle_gamma   90.00
#
_symmetry.space_group_name_H-M   'P 1'
#
loop_
_entity.id
_entity.type
_entity.pdbx_description
1 polymer ?
#
loop_
_entity_poly.entity_id
_entity_poly.type
_entity_poly.pdbx_seq_one_letter_code
_entity_poly.pdbx_strand_id
1 'polypeptide(L)'
;MKYYILYIINKEAKNYQSYDRILPAHLSFDEFKYAKGQLAFEYIDAKAGDILDILPSRDGRTVKSHFISHYSLRDRKKVQTVTVDMNASYTGFIPLLFPKANIIIDRFHIIQLINRSMNKTRVNVMNRLNTSNGEDQKKYRRLNVTGRKF
;
A
#
# COMPACT_ATOMS: atom_id res chain seq x y z
N MET A 1 8.77 -9.52 -10.11
CA MET A 1 9.14 -9.21 -11.51
C MET A 1 8.24 -8.13 -12.12
N LYS A 2 6.89 -8.23 -12.03
CA LYS A 2 5.92 -7.23 -12.57
C LYS A 2 6.18 -5.77 -12.12
N TYR A 3 6.38 -5.55 -10.82
CA TYR A 3 6.63 -4.21 -10.26
C TYR A 3 8.00 -3.60 -10.62
N TYR A 4 9.01 -4.43 -10.91
CA TYR A 4 10.33 -3.95 -11.30
C TYR A 4 10.34 -3.40 -12.73
N ILE A 5 9.62 -4.07 -13.64
CA ILE A 5 9.42 -3.60 -15.01
C ILE A 5 8.65 -2.28 -15.01
N LEU A 6 7.58 -2.18 -14.21
CA LEU A 6 6.81 -0.96 -14.05
C LEU A 6 7.67 0.21 -13.51
N TYR A 7 8.53 -0.05 -12.52
CA TYR A 7 9.49 0.94 -12.03
C TYR A 7 10.44 1.42 -13.13
N ILE A 8 11.01 0.52 -13.93
CA ILE A 8 11.90 0.88 -15.05
C ILE A 8 11.15 1.73 -16.08
N ILE A 9 9.96 1.29 -16.49
CA ILE A 9 9.14 2.02 -17.47
C ILE A 9 8.80 3.42 -16.95
N ASN A 10 8.40 3.55 -15.68
CA ASN A 10 8.08 4.84 -15.10
C ASN A 10 9.33 5.74 -15.00
N LYS A 11 10.48 5.18 -14.60
CA LYS A 11 11.75 5.90 -14.56
C LYS A 11 12.16 6.43 -15.95
N GLU A 12 12.00 5.64 -17.00
CA GLU A 12 12.28 6.07 -18.37
C GLU A 12 11.24 7.09 -18.87
N ALA A 13 9.97 6.90 -18.53
CA ALA A 13 8.88 7.82 -18.90
C ALA A 13 9.07 9.23 -18.31
N LYS A 14 9.71 9.37 -17.14
CA LYS A 14 10.03 10.67 -16.53
C LYS A 14 10.87 11.59 -17.42
N ASN A 15 11.67 11.04 -18.33
CA ASN A 15 12.43 11.84 -19.29
C ASN A 15 11.53 12.51 -20.33
N TYR A 16 10.27 12.09 -20.44
CA TYR A 16 9.30 12.51 -21.45
C TYR A 16 8.00 13.09 -20.84
N GLN A 17 7.86 13.05 -19.52
CA GLN A 17 6.62 13.41 -18.82
C GLN A 17 6.69 14.87 -18.33
N SER A 18 5.90 15.76 -18.93
CA SER A 18 5.65 17.09 -18.34
C SER A 18 4.72 16.93 -17.14
N TYR A 19 5.09 17.50 -15.98
CA TYR A 19 4.25 17.55 -14.77
C TYR A 19 3.17 18.65 -14.83
N ASP A 20 2.67 18.99 -16.02
CA ASP A 20 1.53 19.92 -16.20
C ASP A 20 0.16 19.28 -15.85
N ARG A 21 0.14 18.20 -15.06
CA ARG A 21 -1.09 17.47 -14.74
C ARG A 21 -1.70 17.97 -13.45
N ILE A 22 -3.00 18.27 -13.50
CA ILE A 22 -3.81 18.60 -12.33
C ILE A 22 -3.93 17.34 -11.45
N LEU A 23 -3.74 17.49 -10.14
CA LEU A 23 -3.99 16.39 -9.20
C LEU A 23 -5.47 16.00 -9.18
N PRO A 24 -5.81 14.70 -9.21
CA PRO A 24 -7.19 14.26 -9.06
C PRO A 24 -7.71 14.52 -7.64
N ALA A 25 -9.03 14.53 -7.49
CA ALA A 25 -9.69 14.73 -6.21
C ALA A 25 -9.43 13.59 -5.21
N HIS A 26 -9.18 12.38 -5.70
CA HIS A 26 -9.00 11.18 -4.89
C HIS A 26 -7.67 10.52 -5.23
N LEU A 27 -6.75 10.51 -4.26
CA LEU A 27 -5.45 9.86 -4.38
C LEU A 27 -5.44 8.57 -3.58
N SER A 28 -4.68 7.58 -4.06
CA SER A 28 -4.29 6.42 -3.26
C SER A 28 -2.77 6.32 -3.25
N PHE A 29 -2.20 6.12 -2.07
CA PHE A 29 -0.77 5.96 -1.84
C PHE A 29 -0.47 4.53 -1.46
N ASP A 30 0.56 3.95 -2.07
CA ASP A 30 1.02 2.60 -1.74
C ASP A 30 2.55 2.51 -1.85
N GLU A 31 3.08 1.37 -1.42
CA GLU A 31 4.50 1.05 -1.47
C GLU A 31 4.70 -0.35 -2.08
N PHE A 32 5.69 -0.50 -2.95
CA PHE A 32 6.06 -1.81 -3.45
C PHE A 32 7.55 -2.05 -3.40
N LYS A 33 7.92 -3.32 -3.21
CA LYS A 33 9.32 -3.74 -3.23
C LYS A 33 9.82 -3.83 -4.66
N TYR A 34 10.85 -3.05 -4.97
CA TYR A 34 11.67 -3.19 -6.16
C TYR A 34 13.06 -3.73 -5.79
N ALA A 35 13.93 -3.98 -6.79
CA ALA A 35 15.14 -4.79 -6.67
C ALA A 35 15.95 -4.63 -5.36
N LYS A 36 16.53 -5.74 -4.88
CA LYS A 36 17.29 -5.82 -3.61
C LYS A 36 16.51 -5.40 -2.35
N GLY A 37 15.18 -5.43 -2.40
CA GLY A 37 14.32 -5.25 -1.22
C GLY A 37 14.02 -3.79 -0.85
N GLN A 38 14.40 -2.84 -1.70
CA GLN A 38 14.06 -1.42 -1.52
C GLN A 38 12.56 -1.18 -1.80
N LEU A 39 11.96 -0.27 -1.04
CA LEU A 39 10.55 0.11 -1.21
C LEU A 39 10.45 1.41 -2.00
N ALA A 40 9.73 1.37 -3.11
CA ALA A 40 9.31 2.54 -3.86
C ALA A 40 7.95 3.00 -3.34
N PHE A 41 7.68 4.29 -3.47
CA PHE A 41 6.37 4.86 -3.24
C PHE A 41 5.66 5.04 -4.57
N GLU A 42 4.37 4.73 -4.62
CA GLU A 42 3.53 5.04 -5.77
C GLU A 42 2.29 5.79 -5.33
N TYR A 43 1.80 6.65 -6.22
CA TYR A 43 0.48 7.23 -6.04
C TYR A 43 -0.30 7.23 -7.36
N ILE A 44 -1.59 7.00 -7.22
CA ILE A 44 -2.51 6.80 -8.32
C ILE A 44 -3.74 7.70 -8.19
N ASP A 45 -4.45 7.90 -9.29
CA ASP A 45 -5.84 8.34 -9.23
C ASP A 45 -6.70 7.19 -8.68
N ALA A 46 -7.26 7.37 -7.49
CA ALA A 46 -8.02 6.33 -6.80
C ALA A 46 -9.33 5.96 -7.52
N LYS A 47 -9.85 6.82 -8.41
CA LYS A 47 -11.08 6.58 -9.16
C LYS A 47 -10.78 5.96 -10.53
N ALA A 48 -9.80 6.49 -11.25
CA ALA A 48 -9.44 5.99 -12.58
C ALA A 48 -8.55 4.74 -12.54
N GLY A 49 -7.76 4.58 -11.47
CA GLY A 49 -6.76 3.52 -11.35
C GLY A 49 -5.44 3.82 -12.06
N ASP A 50 -5.29 5.04 -12.60
CA ASP A 50 -4.10 5.45 -13.35
C ASP A 50 -2.94 5.75 -12.40
N ILE A 51 -1.77 5.17 -12.72
CA ILE A 51 -0.53 5.49 -12.01
C ILE A 51 -0.08 6.88 -12.43
N LEU A 52 -0.02 7.79 -11.45
CA LEU A 52 0.42 9.15 -11.68
C LEU A 52 1.94 9.26 -11.63
N ASP A 53 2.56 8.65 -10.62
CA ASP A 53 4.01 8.61 -10.50
C ASP A 53 4.50 7.52 -9.51
N ILE A 54 5.78 7.16 -9.64
CA ILE A 54 6.53 6.26 -8.76
C ILE A 54 7.81 6.96 -8.29
N LEU A 55 7.97 7.09 -6.98
CA LEU A 55 9.15 7.66 -6.35
C LEU A 55 10.09 6.54 -5.87
N PRO A 56 11.41 6.70 -6.03
CA PRO A 56 12.38 5.67 -5.66
C PRO A 56 12.48 5.43 -4.15
N SER A 57 11.97 6.35 -3.34
CA SER A 57 11.92 6.24 -1.89
C SER A 57 10.57 6.71 -1.36
N ARG A 58 10.13 6.02 -0.32
CA ARG A 58 8.89 6.28 0.42
C ARG A 58 9.04 7.20 1.62
N ASP A 59 10.26 7.64 1.91
CA ASP A 59 10.51 8.49 3.07
C ASP A 59 9.75 9.83 2.93
N GLY A 60 9.29 10.36 4.06
CA GLY A 60 8.46 11.56 4.06
C GLY A 60 9.17 12.80 3.49
N ARG A 61 10.51 12.85 3.44
CA ARG A 61 11.22 13.99 2.83
C ARG A 61 11.10 13.92 1.31
N THR A 62 11.40 12.77 0.71
CA THR A 62 11.26 12.53 -0.73
C THR A 62 9.83 12.81 -1.20
N VAL A 63 8.83 12.23 -0.52
CA VAL A 63 7.41 12.42 -0.88
C VAL A 63 6.99 13.88 -0.76
N LYS A 64 7.35 14.57 0.34
CA LYS A 64 7.01 15.99 0.51
C LYS A 64 7.64 16.87 -0.55
N SER A 65 8.94 16.70 -0.79
CA SER A 65 9.66 17.50 -1.80
C SER A 65 9.02 17.34 -3.16
N HIS A 66 8.68 16.11 -3.56
CA HIS A 66 8.00 15.82 -4.83
C HIS A 66 6.70 16.60 -4.99
N PHE A 67 5.79 16.53 -4.01
CA PHE A 67 4.50 17.19 -4.12
C PHE A 67 4.60 18.72 -4.05
N ILE A 68 5.56 19.26 -3.28
CA ILE A 68 5.76 20.71 -3.16
C ILE A 68 6.39 21.29 -4.42
N SER A 69 7.34 20.59 -5.06
CA SER A 69 8.02 21.10 -6.26
C SER A 69 7.18 21.01 -7.52
N HIS A 70 6.29 20.02 -7.63
CA HIS A 70 5.52 19.79 -8.86
C HIS A 70 4.07 20.28 -8.80
N TYR A 71 3.50 20.49 -7.60
CA TYR A 71 2.10 20.90 -7.47
C TYR A 71 1.93 22.12 -6.59
N SER A 72 1.29 23.14 -7.16
CA SER A 72 0.97 24.37 -6.43
C SER A 72 0.09 24.07 -5.20
N LEU A 73 0.15 24.94 -4.18
CA LEU A 73 -0.75 24.82 -3.02
C LEU A 73 -2.22 24.89 -3.45
N ARG A 74 -2.53 25.64 -4.52
CA ARG A 74 -3.89 25.75 -5.07
C ARG A 74 -4.38 24.40 -5.58
N ASP A 75 -3.54 23.64 -6.27
CA ASP A 75 -3.91 22.33 -6.80
C ASP A 75 -3.97 21.28 -5.69
N ARG A 76 -3.01 21.30 -4.76
CA ARG A 76 -3.03 20.40 -3.60
C ARG A 76 -4.26 20.60 -2.69
N LYS A 77 -4.80 21.82 -2.61
CA LYS A 77 -6.06 22.11 -1.90
C LYS A 77 -7.31 21.52 -2.57
N LYS A 78 -7.23 21.09 -3.84
CA LYS A 78 -8.36 20.47 -4.56
C LYS A 78 -8.48 18.97 -4.27
N VAL A 79 -7.43 18.34 -3.72
CA VAL A 79 -7.48 16.95 -3.27
C VAL A 79 -8.43 16.84 -2.09
N GLN A 80 -9.39 15.93 -2.19
CA GLN A 80 -10.45 15.70 -1.21
C GLN A 80 -10.19 14.49 -0.34
N THR A 81 -9.53 13.45 -0.87
CA THR A 81 -9.20 12.25 -0.11
C THR A 81 -7.84 11.70 -0.48
N VAL A 82 -7.13 11.18 0.53
CA VAL A 82 -5.94 10.36 0.33
C VAL A 82 -6.14 9.03 1.05
N THR A 83 -6.20 7.97 0.27
CA THR A 83 -6.26 6.59 0.78
C THR A 83 -4.85 6.09 1.04
N VAL A 84 -4.60 5.56 2.23
CA VAL A 84 -3.29 5.06 2.65
C VAL A 84 -3.42 3.76 3.45
N ASP A 85 -2.36 2.96 3.48
CA ASP A 85 -2.21 1.92 4.50
C ASP A 85 -2.06 2.56 5.91
N MET A 86 -2.21 1.75 6.96
CA MET A 86 -2.08 2.12 8.38
C MET A 86 -0.66 2.56 8.81
N ASN A 87 0.23 2.84 7.86
CA ASN A 87 1.57 3.33 8.15
C ASN A 87 1.50 4.79 8.68
N ALA A 88 1.81 4.94 9.97
CA ALA A 88 1.80 6.22 10.68
C ALA A 88 2.74 7.29 10.07
N SER A 89 3.69 6.92 9.20
CA SER A 89 4.54 7.91 8.53
C SER A 89 3.74 8.84 7.62
N TYR A 90 2.69 8.34 6.97
CA TYR A 90 1.88 9.13 6.04
C TYR A 90 0.94 10.11 6.75
N THR A 91 0.37 9.69 7.88
CA THR A 91 -0.60 10.50 8.64
C THR A 91 0.01 11.81 9.16
N GLY A 92 1.34 11.85 9.36
CA GLY A 92 2.04 13.05 9.82
C GLY A 92 2.21 14.14 8.76
N PHE A 93 2.32 13.80 7.47
CA PHE A 93 2.61 14.80 6.43
C PHE A 93 1.49 15.02 5.42
N ILE A 94 0.50 14.11 5.31
CA ILE A 94 -0.64 14.32 4.41
C ILE A 94 -1.37 15.64 4.70
N PRO A 95 -1.64 16.04 5.96
CA PRO A 95 -2.31 17.32 6.23
C PRO A 95 -1.48 18.55 5.79
N LEU A 96 -0.15 18.42 5.75
CA LEU A 96 0.75 19.48 5.28
C LEU A 96 0.72 19.60 3.74
N LEU A 97 0.63 18.45 3.05
CA LEU A 97 0.59 18.41 1.60
C LEU A 97 -0.79 18.75 1.06
N PHE A 98 -1.86 18.17 1.63
CA PHE A 98 -3.24 18.26 1.17
C PHE A 98 -4.15 18.73 2.31
N PRO A 99 -4.14 20.02 2.65
CA PRO A 99 -4.78 20.55 3.86
C PRO A 99 -6.32 20.47 3.86
N LYS A 100 -6.94 20.04 2.76
CA LYS A 100 -8.39 19.84 2.62
C LYS A 100 -8.77 18.38 2.44
N ALA A 101 -7.80 17.47 2.40
CA ALA A 101 -8.06 16.07 2.16
C ALA A 101 -8.36 15.31 3.45
N ASN A 102 -9.35 14.41 3.39
CA ASN A 102 -9.59 13.41 4.41
C ASN A 102 -8.67 12.21 4.19
N ILE A 103 -8.07 11.71 5.27
CA ILE A 103 -7.27 10.48 5.23
C ILE A 103 -8.22 9.29 5.35
N ILE A 104 -8.15 8.37 4.39
CA ILE A 104 -8.92 7.11 4.39
C ILE A 104 -7.93 5.97 4.61
N ILE A 105 -8.27 5.06 5.54
CA ILE A 105 -7.48 3.84 5.75
C ILE A 105 -7.91 2.78 4.74
N ASP A 106 -6.94 2.20 4.04
CA ASP A 106 -7.19 1.14 3.07
C ASP A 106 -7.69 -0.14 3.74
N ARG A 107 -8.92 -0.54 3.37
CA ARG A 107 -9.58 -1.75 3.88
C ARG A 107 -8.93 -3.03 3.38
N PHE A 108 -8.30 -3.03 2.20
CA PHE A 108 -7.61 -4.20 1.68
C PHE A 108 -6.45 -4.59 2.59
N HIS A 109 -5.63 -3.62 2.98
CA HIS A 109 -4.52 -3.82 3.91
C HIS A 109 -5.00 -4.27 5.30
N ILE A 110 -6.12 -3.73 5.81
CA ILE A 110 -6.74 -4.21 7.06
C ILE A 110 -7.14 -5.68 6.94
N ILE A 111 -7.85 -6.05 5.87
CA ILE A 111 -8.30 -7.44 5.65
C ILE A 111 -7.09 -8.36 5.53
N GLN A 112 -6.05 -7.95 4.81
CA GLN A 112 -4.83 -8.72 4.65
C GLN A 112 -4.10 -8.93 5.98
N LEU A 113 -4.04 -7.90 6.84
CA LEU A 113 -3.46 -7.99 8.18
C LEU A 113 -4.23 -8.99 9.06
N ILE A 114 -5.57 -8.90 9.05
CA ILE A 114 -6.44 -9.83 9.80
C ILE A 114 -6.22 -11.27 9.33
N ASN A 115 -6.25 -11.50 8.01
CA ASN A 115 -6.06 -12.83 7.44
C ASN A 115 -4.69 -13.43 7.81
N ARG A 116 -3.61 -12.63 7.75
CA ARG A 116 -2.26 -13.06 8.17
C ARG A 116 -2.23 -13.43 9.65
N SER A 117 -2.86 -12.61 10.52
CA SER A 117 -2.92 -12.87 11.96
C SER A 117 -3.70 -14.16 12.28
N MET A 118 -4.87 -14.32 11.66
CA MET A 118 -5.69 -15.53 11.81
C MET A 118 -4.93 -16.77 11.32
N ASN A 119 -4.26 -16.69 10.17
CA ASN A 119 -3.47 -17.80 9.66
C ASN A 119 -2.29 -18.16 10.56
N LYS A 120 -1.60 -17.17 11.15
CA LYS A 120 -0.53 -17.43 12.12
C LYS A 120 -1.06 -18.17 13.35
N THR A 121 -2.18 -17.72 13.92
CA THR A 121 -2.83 -18.39 15.05
C THR A 121 -3.27 -19.81 14.69
N ARG A 122 -3.87 -19.99 13.51
CA ARG A 122 -4.29 -21.31 12.99
C ARG A 122 -3.10 -22.27 12.90
N VAL A 123 -1.98 -21.85 12.32
CA VAL A 123 -0.77 -22.67 12.20
C VAL A 123 -0.19 -23.01 13.58
N ASN A 124 -0.14 -22.05 14.50
CA ASN A 124 0.33 -22.29 15.87
C ASN A 124 -0.52 -23.33 16.60
N VAL A 125 -1.84 -23.25 16.48
CA VAL A 125 -2.76 -24.24 17.06
C VAL A 125 -2.59 -25.60 16.39
N MET A 126 -2.47 -25.65 15.06
CA MET A 126 -2.21 -26.91 14.34
C MET A 126 -0.92 -27.58 14.80
N ASN A 127 0.16 -26.83 15.00
CA ASN A 127 1.43 -27.39 15.49
C ASN A 127 1.29 -28.00 16.89
N ARG A 128 0.47 -27.41 17.77
CA ARG A 128 0.17 -27.98 19.11
C ARG A 128 -0.69 -29.24 19.05
N LEU A 129 -1.60 -29.32 18.07
CA LEU A 129 -2.48 -30.47 17.86
C LEU A 129 -1.84 -31.60 17.03
N ASN A 130 -0.58 -31.43 16.61
CA ASN A 130 0.13 -32.46 15.85
C ASN A 130 0.66 -33.56 16.78
N THR A 131 -0.27 -34.32 17.38
CA THR A 131 0.00 -35.38 18.35
C THR A 131 -0.57 -36.71 17.86
N SER A 132 -0.24 -37.82 18.51
CA SER A 132 -0.83 -39.13 18.20
C SER A 132 -2.27 -39.28 18.69
N ASN A 133 -2.85 -38.28 19.37
CA ASN A 133 -4.20 -38.31 19.91
C ASN A 133 -5.25 -38.17 18.78
N GLY A 134 -6.21 -39.10 18.73
CA GLY A 134 -7.21 -39.14 17.67
C GLY A 134 -8.17 -37.93 17.63
N GLU A 135 -8.46 -37.31 18.77
CA GLU A 135 -9.30 -36.10 18.83
C GLU A 135 -8.53 -34.86 18.33
N ASP A 136 -7.27 -34.73 18.73
CA ASP A 136 -6.38 -33.66 18.25
C ASP A 136 -6.20 -33.75 16.73
N GLN A 137 -6.00 -34.95 16.20
CA GLN A 137 -5.90 -35.19 14.75
C GLN A 137 -7.19 -34.83 14.00
N LYS A 138 -8.38 -34.99 14.60
CA LYS A 138 -9.65 -34.51 14.01
C LYS A 138 -9.67 -32.97 13.95
N LYS A 139 -9.28 -32.29 15.03
CA LYS A 139 -9.22 -30.82 15.11
C LYS A 139 -8.18 -30.25 14.13
N TYR A 140 -7.01 -30.88 14.04
CA TYR A 140 -5.95 -30.55 13.08
C TYR A 140 -6.45 -30.56 11.64
N ARG A 141 -7.10 -31.67 11.22
CA ARG A 141 -7.62 -31.81 9.85
C ARG A 141 -8.64 -30.73 9.49
N ARG A 142 -9.55 -30.38 10.42
CA ARG A 142 -10.51 -29.29 10.22
C ARG A 142 -9.80 -27.96 9.97
N LEU A 143 -8.84 -27.60 10.82
CA LEU A 143 -8.06 -26.36 10.68
C LEU A 143 -7.21 -26.33 9.40
N ASN A 144 -6.72 -27.48 8.95
CA ASN A 144 -5.96 -27.59 7.71
C ASN A 144 -6.84 -27.33 6.47
N VAL A 145 -8.06 -27.88 6.44
CA VAL A 145 -9.00 -27.68 5.34
C VAL A 145 -9.48 -26.23 5.27
N THR A 146 -9.81 -25.61 6.41
CA THR A 146 -10.25 -24.21 6.45
C THR A 146 -9.14 -23.26 5.98
N GLY A 147 -7.87 -23.56 6.26
CA GLY A 147 -6.73 -22.76 5.83
C GLY A 147 -6.49 -22.71 4.32
N ARG A 148 -7.03 -23.66 3.54
CA ARG A 148 -6.94 -23.66 2.07
C ARG A 148 -7.99 -22.78 1.39
N LYS A 149 -8.96 -22.26 2.15
CA LYS A 149 -10.06 -21.42 1.64
C LYS A 149 -9.82 -19.92 1.83
N PHE A 150 -8.72 -19.55 2.46
CA PHE A 150 -8.30 -18.15 2.69
C PHE A 150 -7.07 -17.81 1.86
#